data_AF-A0A520YVF9-F1
#
_entry.id   AF-A0A520YVF9-F1
#
_cell.length_a   1.000
_cell.length_b   1.000
_cell.length_c   1.000
_cell.angle_alpha   90.00
_cell.angle_beta   90.00
_cell.angle_gamma   90.00
#
_symmetry.space_group_name_H-M   'P 1'
#
loop_
_entity.id
_entity.type
_entity.pdbx_description
1 polymer ?
#
loop_
_entity_poly.entity_id
_entity_poly.type
_entity_poly.pdbx_seq_one_letter_code
_entity_poly.pdbx_strand_id
1 'polypeptide(L)'
;MFKLIYGQLNFNGNHGQILSPRVFYRDHLSDSNLTGKKRVSMKTLITLCSVTFLVISSCIFHAFAEEKDSAVIKGTVKAKKVKYLKDSIVYIENVPKAFEPQKEHVVIDQKNMAFIPHVLPLLRGTTVDFLNSDMVQHNVYSPDAVADNMNLGTWLKGETRPFTFNKLGIASIRCNVHADMLAYVLVLQNPYFARVDNEGKFSITNVPEGKYVIKVWNERFKAEDKQVEIKADATTTIEFDLK
;
A
#
# COMPACT_ATOMS: atom_id res chain seq x y z
N MET A 1 18.32 46.77 -20.63
CA MET A 1 18.53 48.00 -19.84
C MET A 1 17.16 48.55 -19.47
N PHE A 2 16.61 48.20 -18.30
CA PHE A 2 15.68 48.98 -17.47
C PHE A 2 15.48 48.24 -16.14
N LYS A 3 15.22 49.01 -15.10
CA LYS A 3 15.77 48.88 -13.74
C LYS A 3 14.72 48.34 -12.75
N LEU A 4 15.21 47.67 -11.71
CA LEU A 4 14.48 47.14 -10.54
C LEU A 4 13.62 48.18 -9.80
N ILE A 5 12.59 47.70 -9.08
CA ILE A 5 12.22 48.21 -7.75
C ILE A 5 11.89 47.03 -6.82
N TYR A 6 12.68 46.91 -5.75
CA TYR A 6 12.49 46.03 -4.59
C TYR A 6 11.51 46.68 -3.59
N GLY A 7 10.67 45.87 -2.93
CA GLY A 7 9.92 46.26 -1.73
C GLY A 7 10.44 45.52 -0.50
N GLN A 8 11.08 46.23 0.43
CA GLN A 8 11.48 45.75 1.75
C GLN A 8 10.28 45.69 2.71
N LEU A 9 10.16 44.61 3.48
CA LEU A 9 9.30 44.53 4.66
C LEU A 9 10.17 44.75 5.91
N ASN A 10 9.83 45.78 6.68
CA ASN A 10 10.45 46.11 7.97
C ASN A 10 9.84 45.27 9.10
N PHE A 11 10.69 44.63 9.90
CA PHE A 11 10.33 44.09 11.21
C PHE A 11 10.85 45.04 12.29
N ASN A 12 9.95 45.52 13.15
CA ASN A 12 10.29 46.12 14.43
C ASN A 12 9.62 45.30 15.53
N GLY A 13 10.41 44.80 16.49
CA GLY A 13 9.93 44.16 17.71
C GLY A 13 9.59 45.18 18.81
N ASN A 14 8.78 44.79 19.79
CA ASN A 14 9.21 44.48 21.16
C ASN A 14 8.03 44.23 22.12
N HIS A 15 8.24 43.25 23.00
CA HIS A 15 7.72 42.99 24.36
C HIS A 15 6.42 43.62 24.91
N GLY A 16 5.63 42.77 25.59
CA GLY A 16 4.74 43.19 26.69
C GLY A 16 3.74 42.11 27.10
N GLN A 17 4.05 41.34 28.15
CA GLN A 17 3.09 40.49 28.86
C GLN A 17 2.29 41.28 29.90
N ILE A 18 1.23 40.62 30.40
CA ILE A 18 0.53 40.74 31.69
C ILE A 18 -0.61 41.78 31.77
N LEU A 19 -1.87 41.30 31.87
CA LEU A 19 -2.70 41.33 33.10
C LEU A 19 -4.18 41.12 32.75
N SER A 20 -4.78 40.12 33.39
CA SER A 20 -6.23 39.97 33.54
C SER A 20 -6.77 40.96 34.58
N PRO A 21 -8.09 41.23 34.56
CA PRO A 21 -8.81 41.13 35.83
C PRO A 21 -10.15 40.38 35.73
N ARG A 22 -10.44 39.71 36.84
CA ARG A 22 -11.68 39.01 37.18
C ARG A 22 -12.79 40.00 37.60
N VAL A 23 -14.01 39.64 37.20
CA VAL A 23 -15.27 39.57 37.99
C VAL A 23 -15.77 40.85 38.69
N PHE A 24 -17.00 41.24 38.34
CA PHE A 24 -18.03 41.60 39.34
C PHE A 24 -19.39 40.98 38.99
N TYR A 25 -20.04 40.54 40.04
CA TYR A 25 -21.27 39.76 40.13
C TYR A 25 -22.40 40.70 40.57
N ARG A 26 -23.64 40.50 40.10
CA ARG A 26 -24.85 40.66 40.95
C ARG A 26 -26.09 40.02 40.35
N ASP A 27 -26.71 39.24 41.21
CA ASP A 27 -27.94 38.48 41.08
C ASP A 27 -29.19 39.34 40.82
N HIS A 28 -30.20 38.73 40.21
CA HIS A 28 -31.51 38.65 40.87
C HIS A 28 -32.29 37.40 40.47
N LEU A 29 -32.83 36.80 41.53
CA LEU A 29 -33.54 35.54 41.70
C LEU A 29 -34.95 35.52 41.10
N SER A 30 -35.41 34.29 40.76
CA SER A 30 -36.69 33.68 41.17
C SER A 30 -37.00 32.53 40.19
N ASP A 31 -36.76 31.26 40.53
CA ASP A 31 -37.69 30.32 41.20
C ASP A 31 -39.01 30.11 40.41
N SER A 32 -39.55 28.91 40.16
CA SER A 32 -39.37 27.60 40.79
C SER A 32 -40.21 26.51 40.07
N ASN A 33 -39.93 25.25 40.44
CA ASN A 33 -40.83 24.08 40.54
C ASN A 33 -40.69 22.92 39.54
N LEU A 34 -39.74 22.04 39.87
CA LEU A 34 -39.77 20.59 39.67
C LEU A 34 -40.47 19.93 40.87
N THR A 35 -41.48 19.09 40.64
CA THR A 35 -41.96 18.11 41.63
C THR A 35 -42.43 16.82 40.96
N GLY A 36 -42.03 15.65 41.49
CA GLY A 36 -42.83 14.42 41.30
C GLY A 36 -42.09 13.11 41.07
N LYS A 37 -41.10 12.73 41.90
CA LYS A 37 -40.61 11.35 41.96
C LYS A 37 -41.56 10.52 42.85
N LYS A 38 -42.26 9.52 42.31
CA LYS A 38 -42.92 8.47 43.11
C LYS A 38 -42.23 7.13 42.86
N ARG A 39 -41.70 6.57 43.94
CA ARG A 39 -41.05 5.26 44.06
C ARG A 39 -42.14 4.26 44.43
N VAL A 40 -42.28 3.17 43.68
CA VAL A 40 -43.14 2.03 44.04
C VAL A 40 -42.34 0.73 43.97
N SER A 41 -42.64 -0.14 44.93
CA SER A 41 -41.82 -1.17 45.55
C SER A 41 -41.65 -2.46 44.74
N MET A 42 -40.50 -3.09 44.95
CA MET A 42 -40.05 -4.38 44.41
C MET A 42 -40.63 -5.52 45.25
N LYS A 43 -41.76 -6.08 44.81
CA LYS A 43 -42.40 -7.38 45.14
C LYS A 43 -43.84 -7.29 44.62
N THR A 44 -44.35 -8.33 43.94
CA THR A 44 -45.59 -8.41 43.11
C THR A 44 -45.28 -8.00 41.66
N LEU A 45 -45.30 -8.84 40.62
CA LEU A 45 -46.15 -9.99 40.34
C LEU A 45 -45.44 -10.92 39.32
N ILE A 46 -45.13 -12.14 39.74
CA ILE A 46 -44.84 -13.29 38.90
C ILE A 46 -46.18 -13.79 38.34
N THR A 47 -46.17 -14.35 37.13
CA THR A 47 -47.22 -15.19 36.50
C THR A 47 -48.26 -14.47 35.62
N LEU A 48 -48.09 -14.51 34.29
CA LEU A 48 -49.08 -15.11 33.38
C LEU A 48 -48.55 -15.25 31.93
N CYS A 49 -48.85 -16.41 31.33
CA CYS A 49 -48.88 -16.71 29.89
C CYS A 49 -47.58 -16.95 29.12
N SER A 50 -47.09 -18.17 29.26
CA SER A 50 -46.60 -19.02 28.17
C SER A 50 -47.49 -18.94 26.92
N VAL A 51 -47.03 -18.38 25.79
CA VAL A 51 -47.31 -18.81 24.40
C VAL A 51 -46.23 -18.18 23.48
N THR A 52 -45.74 -18.97 22.51
CA THR A 52 -44.74 -18.67 21.46
C THR A 52 -43.25 -18.84 21.81
N PHE A 53 -42.92 -20.09 22.13
CA PHE A 53 -41.65 -20.70 21.74
C PHE A 53 -41.62 -20.86 20.20
N LEU A 54 -40.41 -20.79 19.60
CA LEU A 54 -40.04 -20.96 18.18
C LEU A 54 -40.25 -19.76 17.23
N VAL A 55 -39.28 -19.62 16.31
CA VAL A 55 -39.17 -18.65 15.19
C VAL A 55 -38.53 -17.33 15.70
N ILE A 56 -37.23 -17.01 15.58
CA ILE A 56 -36.20 -17.32 14.57
C ILE A 56 -34.83 -17.18 15.28
N SER A 57 -34.27 -18.28 15.77
CA SER A 57 -32.82 -18.39 15.95
C SER A 57 -32.22 -18.66 14.56
N SER A 58 -32.28 -17.66 13.68
CA SER A 58 -31.44 -17.64 12.49
C SER A 58 -30.05 -17.30 13.00
N CYS A 59 -29.39 -18.33 13.53
CA CYS A 59 -27.94 -18.39 13.51
C CYS A 59 -27.60 -18.17 12.04
N ILE A 60 -27.18 -16.95 11.71
CA ILE A 60 -26.42 -16.71 10.51
C ILE A 60 -25.16 -17.56 10.71
N PHE A 61 -25.24 -18.82 10.28
CA PHE A 61 -24.08 -19.56 9.85
C PHE A 61 -23.52 -18.72 8.70
N HIS A 62 -22.70 -17.73 9.05
CA HIS A 62 -21.64 -17.33 8.16
C HIS A 62 -20.88 -18.62 7.95
N ALA A 63 -21.12 -19.26 6.81
CA ALA A 63 -20.20 -20.22 6.27
C ALA A 63 -18.89 -19.45 6.17
N PHE A 64 -18.04 -19.58 7.19
CA PHE A 64 -16.62 -19.37 7.00
C PHE A 64 -16.27 -20.38 5.93
N ALA A 65 -16.09 -19.90 4.70
CA ALA A 65 -15.36 -20.65 3.70
C ALA A 65 -14.04 -20.98 4.38
N GLU A 66 -13.85 -22.26 4.68
CA GLU A 66 -12.58 -22.80 5.12
C GLU A 66 -11.58 -22.38 4.02
N GLU A 67 -10.69 -21.45 4.32
CA GLU A 67 -9.66 -20.98 3.39
C GLU A 67 -8.63 -22.11 3.24
N LYS A 68 -9.01 -23.15 2.50
CA LYS A 68 -8.30 -24.43 2.34
C LYS A 68 -7.01 -24.32 1.52
N ASP A 69 -6.52 -23.10 1.30
CA ASP A 69 -5.45 -22.73 0.37
C ASP A 69 -4.41 -21.81 1.04
N SER A 70 -4.05 -22.12 2.30
CA SER A 70 -3.16 -21.29 3.12
C SER A 70 -1.66 -21.60 2.97
N ALA A 71 -1.25 -22.31 1.91
CA ALA A 71 0.12 -22.79 1.79
C ALA A 71 1.13 -21.64 1.73
N VAL A 72 2.33 -21.91 2.25
CA VAL A 72 3.39 -20.91 2.40
C VAL A 72 4.63 -21.36 1.64
N ILE A 73 5.20 -20.46 0.85
CA ILE A 73 6.51 -20.64 0.22
C ILE A 73 7.50 -19.74 0.94
N LYS A 74 8.55 -20.33 1.51
CA LYS A 74 9.67 -19.60 2.11
C LYS A 74 10.96 -19.97 1.42
N GLY A 75 11.98 -19.14 1.57
CA GLY A 75 13.24 -19.46 0.95
C GLY A 75 14.33 -18.43 1.12
N THR A 76 15.44 -18.72 0.44
CA THR A 76 16.56 -17.79 0.31
C THR A 76 16.94 -17.58 -1.15
N VAL A 77 17.36 -16.38 -1.48
CA VAL A 77 18.06 -16.02 -2.70
C VAL A 77 19.50 -15.73 -2.30
N LYS A 78 20.45 -16.43 -2.91
CA LYS A 78 21.88 -16.29 -2.69
C LYS A 78 22.50 -15.55 -3.86
N ALA A 79 23.57 -14.82 -3.60
CA ALA A 79 24.35 -14.13 -4.62
C ALA A 79 25.82 -14.04 -4.20
N LYS A 80 26.72 -13.87 -5.17
CA LYS A 80 28.17 -13.70 -4.92
C LYS A 80 28.50 -12.58 -3.94
N LYS A 81 27.68 -11.52 -3.90
CA LYS A 81 27.80 -10.39 -2.96
C LYS A 81 26.40 -9.99 -2.50
N VAL A 82 26.24 -9.70 -1.21
CA VAL A 82 24.95 -9.31 -0.60
C VAL A 82 24.29 -8.13 -1.33
N LYS A 83 25.09 -7.15 -1.80
CA LYS A 83 24.57 -5.99 -2.56
C LYS A 83 23.80 -6.36 -3.84
N TYR A 84 23.96 -7.58 -4.34
CA TYR A 84 23.25 -8.07 -5.53
C TYR A 84 21.87 -8.66 -5.21
N LEU A 85 21.56 -8.90 -3.94
CA LEU A 85 20.23 -9.34 -3.49
C LEU A 85 19.22 -8.20 -3.52
N LYS A 86 19.70 -6.96 -3.38
CA LYS A 86 18.88 -5.76 -3.30
C LYS A 86 17.85 -5.72 -4.43
N ASP A 87 16.61 -5.40 -4.06
CA ASP A 87 15.48 -5.21 -4.98
C ASP A 87 15.10 -6.45 -5.81
N SER A 88 15.58 -7.65 -5.44
CA SER A 88 15.15 -8.90 -6.08
C SER A 88 13.70 -9.22 -5.71
N ILE A 89 12.93 -9.68 -6.68
CA ILE A 89 11.54 -10.09 -6.51
C ILE A 89 11.42 -11.58 -6.84
N VAL A 90 10.92 -12.36 -5.88
CA VAL A 90 10.49 -13.74 -6.12
C VAL A 90 9.01 -13.73 -6.46
N TYR A 91 8.58 -14.42 -7.51
CA TYR A 91 7.18 -14.46 -7.92
C TYR A 91 6.78 -15.79 -8.53
N ILE A 92 5.49 -16.11 -8.42
CA ILE A 92 4.88 -17.29 -9.03
C ILE A 92 4.36 -16.94 -10.42
N GLU A 93 4.77 -17.70 -11.42
CA GLU A 93 4.27 -17.56 -12.78
C GLU A 93 2.94 -18.32 -12.98
N ASN A 94 1.97 -17.67 -13.63
CA ASN A 94 0.73 -18.25 -14.13
C ASN A 94 -0.07 -19.09 -13.10
N VAL A 95 -0.72 -18.42 -12.16
CA VAL A 95 -1.71 -19.08 -11.29
C VAL A 95 -3.07 -19.11 -12.01
N PRO A 96 -3.70 -20.28 -12.22
CA PRO A 96 -4.89 -20.46 -13.07
C PRO A 96 -6.17 -19.96 -12.38
N LYS A 97 -6.19 -18.66 -12.04
CA LYS A 97 -7.26 -17.94 -11.39
C LYS A 97 -7.22 -16.48 -11.85
N ALA A 98 -8.37 -15.82 -11.89
CA ALA A 98 -8.45 -14.38 -12.11
C ALA A 98 -8.14 -13.62 -10.81
N PHE A 99 -7.39 -12.53 -10.93
CA PHE A 99 -7.07 -11.64 -9.81
C PHE A 99 -7.47 -10.23 -10.19
N GLU A 100 -8.20 -9.57 -9.29
CA GLU A 100 -8.57 -8.18 -9.44
C GLU A 100 -7.41 -7.28 -9.00
N PRO A 101 -7.07 -6.23 -9.77
CA PRO A 101 -6.06 -5.28 -9.36
C PRO A 101 -6.46 -4.56 -8.08
N GLN A 102 -5.46 -4.06 -7.37
CA GLN A 102 -5.69 -3.15 -6.24
C GLN A 102 -6.45 -1.90 -6.70
N LYS A 103 -7.45 -1.49 -5.92
CA LYS A 103 -8.27 -0.31 -6.21
C LYS A 103 -7.52 0.99 -5.97
N GLU A 104 -6.64 0.98 -4.98
CA GLU A 104 -5.82 2.14 -4.62
C GLU A 104 -4.65 2.27 -5.58
N HIS A 105 -4.37 3.51 -5.97
CA HIS A 105 -3.18 3.78 -6.77
C HIS A 105 -1.94 3.60 -5.89
N VAL A 106 -0.89 3.05 -6.50
CA VAL A 106 0.44 2.99 -5.88
C VAL A 106 1.29 4.14 -6.38
N VAL A 107 2.23 4.62 -5.57
CA VAL A 107 3.05 5.78 -5.93
C VAL A 107 4.47 5.36 -6.31
N ILE A 108 4.99 5.94 -7.39
CA ILE A 108 6.42 6.07 -7.64
C ILE A 108 6.77 7.56 -7.54
N ASP A 109 7.58 7.92 -6.57
CA ASP A 109 8.02 9.31 -6.33
C ASP A 109 9.36 9.57 -7.01
N GLN A 110 9.48 10.72 -7.68
CA GLN A 110 10.74 11.23 -8.19
C GLN A 110 11.34 12.14 -7.13
N LYS A 111 12.32 11.61 -6.41
CA LYS A 111 12.89 12.26 -5.23
C LYS A 111 14.38 11.93 -5.10
N ASN A 112 15.17 12.93 -4.75
CA ASN A 112 16.63 12.85 -4.68
C ASN A 112 17.24 12.33 -5.98
N MET A 113 16.74 12.79 -7.14
CA MET A 113 17.21 12.36 -8.47
C MET A 113 17.08 10.84 -8.69
N ALA A 114 16.03 10.22 -8.12
CA ALA A 114 15.75 8.80 -8.26
C ALA A 114 14.24 8.55 -8.31
N PHE A 115 13.85 7.42 -8.90
CA PHE A 115 12.50 6.88 -8.77
C PHE A 115 12.42 6.01 -7.51
N ILE A 116 11.41 6.26 -6.67
CA ILE A 116 11.23 5.60 -5.38
C ILE A 116 9.80 5.02 -5.30
N PRO A 117 9.64 3.69 -5.19
CA PRO A 117 10.69 2.67 -5.13
C PRO A 117 11.41 2.46 -6.48
N HIS A 118 12.65 1.97 -6.42
CA HIS A 118 13.44 1.59 -7.60
C HIS A 118 12.83 0.41 -8.36
N VAL A 119 12.22 -0.53 -7.64
CA VAL A 119 11.56 -1.71 -8.21
C VAL A 119 10.17 -1.82 -7.60
N LEU A 120 9.14 -1.96 -8.43
CA LEU A 120 7.75 -2.06 -8.02
C LEU A 120 7.08 -3.28 -8.68
N PRO A 121 6.90 -4.40 -7.97
CA PRO A 121 5.99 -5.44 -8.40
C PRO A 121 4.53 -5.03 -8.15
N LEU A 122 3.68 -5.24 -9.14
CA LEU A 122 2.25 -4.95 -9.05
C LEU A 122 1.45 -5.96 -9.86
N LEU A 123 0.14 -6.00 -9.59
CA LEU A 123 -0.80 -6.81 -10.37
C LEU A 123 -1.24 -6.03 -11.62
N ARG A 124 -1.33 -6.71 -12.77
CA ARG A 124 -1.89 -6.15 -14.01
C ARG A 124 -3.22 -5.44 -13.76
N GLY A 125 -3.35 -4.25 -14.32
CA GLY A 125 -4.51 -3.35 -14.14
C GLY A 125 -4.31 -2.34 -13.01
N THR A 126 -3.21 -2.42 -12.25
CA THR A 126 -2.87 -1.39 -11.24
C THR A 126 -2.52 -0.06 -11.94
N THR A 127 -3.02 1.04 -11.37
CA THR A 127 -2.57 2.39 -11.70
C THR A 127 -1.44 2.83 -10.78
N VAL A 128 -0.38 3.37 -11.38
CA VAL A 128 0.74 3.99 -10.68
C VAL A 128 0.64 5.50 -10.84
N ASP A 129 0.68 6.21 -9.72
CA ASP A 129 0.81 7.66 -9.65
C ASP A 129 2.29 8.04 -9.61
N PHE A 130 2.76 8.75 -10.63
CA PHE A 130 4.13 9.25 -10.68
C PHE A 130 4.19 10.67 -10.11
N LEU A 131 4.64 10.80 -8.86
CA LEU A 131 4.81 12.07 -8.15
C LEU A 131 6.19 12.66 -8.45
N ASN A 132 6.32 13.98 -8.50
CA ASN A 132 7.61 14.66 -8.41
C ASN A 132 7.74 15.40 -7.08
N SER A 133 8.65 14.98 -6.21
CA SER A 133 8.95 15.66 -4.94
C SER A 133 10.22 16.52 -4.98
N ASP A 134 11.01 16.42 -6.04
CA ASP A 134 12.22 17.22 -6.23
C ASP A 134 11.90 18.63 -6.70
N MET A 135 12.82 19.57 -6.42
CA MET A 135 12.70 20.95 -6.91
C MET A 135 12.96 21.09 -8.41
N VAL A 136 13.62 20.10 -9.01
CA VAL A 136 13.88 20.05 -10.45
C VAL A 136 12.71 19.41 -11.19
N GLN A 137 12.59 19.73 -12.47
CA GLN A 137 11.58 19.10 -13.32
C GLN A 137 11.98 17.69 -13.68
N HIS A 138 11.02 16.76 -13.67
CA HIS A 138 11.26 15.38 -14.07
C HIS A 138 10.28 14.94 -15.15
N ASN A 139 10.69 13.91 -15.88
CA ASN A 139 9.93 13.22 -16.89
C ASN A 139 9.78 11.75 -16.51
N VAL A 140 8.68 11.13 -16.92
CA VAL A 140 8.49 9.68 -16.92
C VAL A 140 8.23 9.21 -18.33
N TYR A 141 9.06 8.28 -18.80
CA TYR A 141 8.80 7.53 -20.01
C TYR A 141 9.24 6.07 -19.85
N SER A 142 8.69 5.21 -20.69
CA SER A 142 9.13 3.82 -20.84
C SER A 142 9.17 3.47 -22.33
N PRO A 143 10.27 2.91 -22.85
CA PRO A 143 10.32 2.40 -24.21
C PRO A 143 9.71 0.99 -24.31
N ASP A 144 9.25 0.39 -23.22
CA ASP A 144 8.82 -1.00 -23.18
C ASP A 144 7.34 -1.14 -23.53
N ALA A 145 7.02 -2.12 -24.38
CA ALA A 145 5.64 -2.38 -24.81
C ALA A 145 4.69 -2.75 -23.65
N VAL A 146 5.25 -3.22 -22.53
CA VAL A 146 4.55 -3.49 -21.26
C VAL A 146 3.91 -2.23 -20.68
N ALA A 147 4.51 -1.08 -20.94
CA ALA A 147 4.03 0.23 -20.52
C ALA A 147 3.54 1.06 -21.72
N ASP A 148 3.04 0.41 -22.77
CA ASP A 148 2.51 1.06 -23.98
C ASP A 148 3.46 2.09 -24.63
N ASN A 149 4.78 1.90 -24.46
CA ASN A 149 5.79 2.84 -24.92
C ASN A 149 5.52 4.29 -24.41
N MET A 150 4.95 4.41 -23.20
CA MET A 150 4.44 5.68 -22.68
C MET A 150 5.52 6.76 -22.58
N ASN A 151 5.11 8.01 -22.76
CA ASN A 151 5.84 9.19 -22.32
C ASN A 151 4.86 10.17 -21.70
N LEU A 152 4.94 10.34 -20.39
CA LEU A 152 4.01 11.17 -19.62
C LEU A 152 4.38 12.66 -19.66
N GLY A 153 5.47 13.05 -20.33
CA GLY A 153 5.94 14.44 -20.40
C GLY A 153 6.72 14.88 -19.18
N THR A 154 7.05 16.17 -19.08
CA THR A 154 7.85 16.74 -17.99
C THR A 154 6.98 17.60 -17.06
N TRP A 155 7.26 17.59 -15.75
CA TRP A 155 6.49 18.35 -14.75
C TRP A 155 7.31 18.84 -13.55
N LEU A 156 6.78 19.86 -12.86
CA LEU A 156 7.39 20.50 -11.69
C LEU A 156 7.10 19.71 -10.40
N LYS A 157 7.73 20.16 -9.32
CA LYS A 157 7.47 19.67 -7.97
C LYS A 157 5.99 19.71 -7.60
N GLY A 158 5.52 18.66 -6.95
CA GLY A 158 4.17 18.52 -6.41
C GLY A 158 3.14 18.03 -7.43
N GLU A 159 3.49 17.95 -8.72
CA GLU A 159 2.62 17.38 -9.73
C GLU A 159 2.72 15.85 -9.75
N THR A 160 1.59 15.21 -10.05
CA THR A 160 1.45 13.75 -10.19
C THR A 160 0.81 13.42 -11.53
N ARG A 161 1.29 12.37 -12.20
CA ARG A 161 0.66 11.84 -13.43
C ARG A 161 0.40 10.33 -13.29
N PRO A 162 -0.85 9.86 -13.47
CA PRO A 162 -1.18 8.45 -13.37
C PRO A 162 -0.88 7.68 -14.67
N PHE A 163 -0.57 6.39 -14.55
CA PHE A 163 -0.56 5.44 -15.67
C PHE A 163 -0.98 4.03 -15.23
N THR A 164 -1.84 3.38 -16.00
CA THR A 164 -2.36 2.03 -15.69
C THR A 164 -1.62 0.96 -16.49
N PHE A 165 -1.02 -0.01 -15.79
CA PHE A 165 -0.24 -1.09 -16.40
C PHE A 165 -1.11 -2.30 -16.75
N ASN A 166 -1.53 -2.40 -18.01
CA ASN A 166 -2.47 -3.44 -18.46
C ASN A 166 -1.82 -4.66 -19.15
N LYS A 167 -0.50 -4.65 -19.35
CA LYS A 167 0.22 -5.73 -20.04
C LYS A 167 1.21 -6.40 -19.10
N LEU A 168 1.26 -7.72 -19.12
CA LEU A 168 2.19 -8.50 -18.31
C LEU A 168 3.62 -8.29 -18.80
N GLY A 169 4.58 -8.30 -17.86
CA GLY A 169 5.99 -8.20 -18.17
C GLY A 169 6.68 -7.18 -17.29
N ILE A 170 7.80 -6.65 -17.76
CA ILE A 170 8.65 -5.74 -17.01
C ILE A 170 8.86 -4.49 -17.83
N ALA A 171 8.58 -3.34 -17.22
CA ALA A 171 8.79 -2.03 -17.83
C ALA A 171 9.93 -1.31 -17.11
N SER A 172 10.91 -0.83 -17.87
CA SER A 172 11.87 0.15 -17.40
C SER A 172 11.24 1.54 -17.43
N ILE A 173 11.35 2.24 -16.31
CA ILE A 173 10.83 3.60 -16.12
C ILE A 173 12.02 4.53 -16.07
N ARG A 174 12.01 5.56 -16.90
CA ARG A 174 13.17 6.42 -17.16
C ARG A 174 12.78 7.89 -17.15
N CYS A 175 13.78 8.74 -16.95
CA CYS A 175 13.65 10.18 -17.09
C CYS A 175 14.43 10.68 -18.33
N ASN A 176 13.77 11.39 -19.26
CA ASN A 176 14.47 11.92 -20.44
C ASN A 176 15.44 13.06 -20.12
N VAL A 177 15.22 13.79 -19.02
CA VAL A 177 16.04 14.95 -18.65
C VAL A 177 17.20 14.60 -17.71
N HIS A 178 17.07 13.48 -16.98
CA HIS A 178 18.09 12.99 -16.04
C HIS A 178 18.38 11.52 -16.33
N ALA A 179 19.37 11.27 -17.20
CA ALA A 179 19.61 9.95 -17.79
C ALA A 179 19.93 8.83 -16.77
N ASP A 180 20.41 9.20 -15.58
CA ASP A 180 20.74 8.25 -14.51
C ASP A 180 19.50 7.73 -13.75
N MET A 181 18.34 8.36 -13.93
CA MET A 181 17.11 7.93 -13.28
C MET A 181 16.50 6.73 -14.00
N LEU A 182 16.43 5.62 -13.26
CA LEU A 182 15.88 4.35 -13.72
C LEU A 182 15.09 3.69 -12.59
N ALA A 183 13.97 3.08 -12.92
CA ALA A 183 13.24 2.15 -12.08
C ALA A 183 12.66 1.01 -12.94
N TYR A 184 12.11 0.00 -12.28
CA TYR A 184 11.46 -1.13 -12.92
C TYR A 184 10.08 -1.39 -12.31
N VAL A 185 9.07 -1.54 -13.18
CA VAL A 185 7.74 -2.00 -12.79
C VAL A 185 7.58 -3.43 -13.30
N LEU A 186 7.34 -4.37 -12.39
CA LEU A 186 7.03 -5.76 -12.73
C LEU A 186 5.52 -5.92 -12.71
N VAL A 187 4.93 -6.06 -13.89
CA VAL A 187 3.49 -6.27 -14.08
C VAL A 187 3.20 -7.75 -14.09
N LEU A 188 2.71 -8.25 -12.97
CA LEU A 188 2.51 -9.67 -12.71
C LEU A 188 1.04 -10.06 -12.89
N GLN A 189 0.79 -11.35 -13.11
CA GLN A 189 -0.54 -11.90 -13.38
C GLN A 189 -1.33 -12.20 -12.09
N ASN A 190 -0.65 -12.35 -10.97
CA ASN A 190 -1.20 -12.75 -9.69
C ASN A 190 -0.44 -12.03 -8.54
N PRO A 191 -1.00 -11.99 -7.31
CA PRO A 191 -0.41 -11.28 -6.18
C PRO A 191 0.69 -12.08 -5.45
N TYR A 192 1.06 -13.27 -5.93
CA TYR A 192 2.00 -14.15 -5.25
C TYR A 192 3.44 -13.81 -5.59
N PHE A 193 3.91 -12.73 -4.97
CA PHE A 193 5.28 -12.27 -5.07
C PHE A 193 5.78 -11.71 -3.74
N ALA A 194 7.10 -11.73 -3.56
CA ALA A 194 7.76 -11.20 -2.39
C ALA A 194 9.06 -10.49 -2.78
N ARG A 195 9.33 -9.36 -2.13
CA ARG A 195 10.65 -8.75 -2.17
C ARG A 195 11.58 -9.51 -1.24
N VAL A 196 12.78 -9.78 -1.74
CA VAL A 196 13.86 -10.38 -0.96
C VAL A 196 14.39 -9.36 0.04
N ASP A 197 14.57 -9.78 1.29
CA ASP A 197 15.16 -8.92 2.32
C ASP A 197 16.69 -8.81 2.21
N ASN A 198 17.31 -8.05 3.12
CA ASN A 198 18.76 -7.82 3.10
C ASN A 198 19.60 -9.08 3.40
N GLU A 199 18.97 -10.13 3.93
CA GLU A 199 19.59 -11.42 4.23
C GLU A 199 19.33 -12.45 3.12
N GLY A 200 18.60 -12.06 2.08
CA GLY A 200 18.23 -12.95 0.99
C GLY A 200 16.94 -13.73 1.23
N LYS A 201 16.23 -13.52 2.34
CA LYS A 201 15.04 -14.31 2.68
C LYS A 201 13.78 -13.74 2.02
N PHE A 202 12.81 -14.60 1.77
CA PHE A 202 11.48 -14.23 1.29
C PHE A 202 10.40 -15.17 1.85
N SER A 203 9.15 -14.71 1.84
CA SER A 203 7.96 -15.49 2.19
C SER A 203 6.78 -15.06 1.33
N ILE A 204 6.09 -16.01 0.71
CA ILE A 204 4.84 -15.84 -0.03
C ILE A 204 3.78 -16.71 0.65
N THR A 205 2.67 -16.12 1.07
CA THR A 205 1.60 -16.80 1.83
C THR A 205 0.33 -16.96 1.01
N ASN A 206 -0.58 -17.80 1.48
CA ASN A 206 -1.91 -18.04 0.89
C ASN A 206 -1.82 -18.50 -0.56
N VAL A 207 -0.79 -19.29 -0.86
CA VAL A 207 -0.56 -19.86 -2.19
C VAL A 207 -1.52 -21.05 -2.34
N PRO A 208 -2.36 -21.08 -3.39
CA PRO A 208 -3.24 -22.22 -3.63
C PRO A 208 -2.43 -23.49 -3.88
N GLU A 209 -3.04 -24.64 -3.65
CA GLU A 209 -2.40 -25.89 -4.05
C GLU A 209 -2.25 -25.98 -5.58
N GLY A 210 -1.16 -26.61 -6.03
CA GLY A 210 -0.91 -26.76 -7.45
C GLY A 210 0.57 -26.92 -7.80
N LYS A 211 0.84 -27.03 -9.10
CA LYS A 211 2.21 -27.08 -9.65
C LYS A 211 2.51 -25.75 -10.30
N TYR A 212 3.58 -25.09 -9.85
CA TYR A 212 3.93 -23.76 -10.32
C TYR A 212 5.39 -23.65 -10.73
N VAL A 213 5.66 -22.63 -11.54
CA VAL A 213 7.00 -22.13 -11.82
C VAL A 213 7.24 -20.91 -10.94
N ILE A 214 8.31 -20.93 -10.16
CA ILE A 214 8.71 -19.83 -9.29
C ILE A 214 9.98 -19.22 -9.87
N LYS A 215 9.98 -17.90 -10.01
CA LYS A 215 11.03 -17.14 -10.67
C LYS A 215 11.61 -16.09 -9.74
N VAL A 216 12.84 -15.69 -10.01
CA VAL A 216 13.47 -14.53 -9.39
C VAL A 216 13.80 -13.51 -10.46
N TRP A 217 13.24 -12.32 -10.34
CA TRP A 217 13.70 -11.18 -11.09
C TRP A 217 14.73 -10.40 -10.29
N ASN A 218 15.82 -10.04 -10.96
CA ASN A 218 16.85 -9.13 -10.48
C ASN A 218 17.32 -8.28 -11.67
N GLU A 219 17.70 -7.03 -11.41
CA GLU A 219 18.16 -6.10 -12.43
C GLU A 219 19.40 -6.61 -13.17
N ARG A 220 20.33 -7.26 -12.46
CA ARG A 220 21.69 -7.54 -12.96
C ARG A 220 21.97 -9.02 -13.21
N PHE A 221 21.39 -9.89 -12.40
CA PHE A 221 21.69 -11.32 -12.41
C PHE A 221 20.45 -12.14 -12.72
N LYS A 222 20.65 -13.40 -13.09
CA LYS A 222 19.57 -14.35 -13.34
C LYS A 222 19.63 -15.49 -12.35
N ALA A 223 18.47 -16.06 -12.04
CA ALA A 223 18.36 -17.33 -11.35
C ALA A 223 17.69 -18.35 -12.26
N GLU A 224 17.93 -19.63 -12.01
CA GLU A 224 17.18 -20.70 -12.64
C GLU A 224 15.74 -20.74 -12.10
N ASP A 225 14.78 -20.89 -13.01
CA ASP A 225 13.38 -21.08 -12.66
C ASP A 225 13.18 -22.41 -11.91
N LYS A 226 12.26 -22.45 -10.95
CA LYS A 226 12.00 -23.66 -10.15
C LYS A 226 10.57 -24.14 -10.30
N GLN A 227 10.40 -25.39 -10.72
CA GLN A 227 9.11 -26.08 -10.70
C GLN A 227 8.87 -26.67 -9.32
N VAL A 228 7.74 -26.34 -8.70
CA VAL A 228 7.41 -26.76 -7.34
C VAL A 228 5.95 -27.16 -7.24
N GLU A 229 5.69 -28.27 -6.56
CA GLU A 229 4.35 -28.71 -6.17
C GLU A 229 4.02 -28.18 -4.78
N ILE A 230 3.00 -27.34 -4.70
CA ILE A 230 2.46 -26.76 -3.48
C ILE A 230 1.28 -27.61 -3.03
N LYS A 231 1.32 -28.05 -1.78
CA LYS A 231 0.25 -28.82 -1.13
C LYS A 231 -0.51 -27.90 -0.17
N ALA A 232 -1.81 -28.12 -0.03
CA ALA A 232 -2.65 -27.41 0.93
C ALA A 232 -2.03 -27.43 2.34
N ASP A 233 -2.08 -26.29 3.02
CA ASP A 233 -1.62 -26.07 4.40
C ASP A 233 -0.15 -26.48 4.68
N ALA A 234 0.68 -26.57 3.64
CA ALA A 234 2.08 -26.92 3.76
C ALA A 234 3.01 -25.70 3.66
N THR A 235 4.18 -25.79 4.30
CA THR A 235 5.30 -24.87 4.02
C THR A 235 6.27 -25.53 3.07
N THR A 236 6.53 -24.90 1.93
CA THR A 236 7.54 -25.33 0.95
C THR A 236 8.75 -24.41 1.03
N THR A 237 9.95 -24.99 1.17
CA THR A 237 11.21 -24.24 1.24
C THR A 237 12.00 -24.34 -0.06
N ILE A 238 12.47 -23.21 -0.58
CA ILE A 238 13.17 -23.12 -1.87
C ILE A 238 14.41 -22.24 -1.73
N GLU A 239 15.47 -22.58 -2.46
CA GLU A 239 16.65 -21.71 -2.59
C GLU A 239 16.87 -21.30 -4.04
N PHE A 240 17.34 -20.09 -4.30
CA PHE A 240 17.78 -19.62 -5.62
C PHE A 240 19.21 -19.10 -5.55
N ASP A 241 19.93 -19.23 -6.66
CA ASP A 241 21.27 -18.65 -6.82
C ASP A 241 21.26 -17.66 -7.98
N LEU A 242 21.59 -16.40 -7.69
CA LEU A 242 21.84 -15.37 -8.69
C LEU A 242 23.24 -15.57 -9.29
N LYS A 243 23.29 -15.81 -10.60
CA LYS A 243 24.51 -16.08 -11.38
C LYS A 243 24.84 -14.93 -12.33
#